data_AF-A0A1G9QP08-F1
#
_entry.id   AF-A0A1G9QP08-F1
#
_cell.length_a   1.000
_cell.length_b   1.000
_cell.length_c   1.000
_cell.angle_alpha   90.00
_cell.angle_beta   90.00
_cell.angle_gamma   90.00
#
_symmetry.space_group_name_H-M   'P 1'
#
loop_
_entity.id
_entity.type
_entity.pdbx_description
1 polymer ?
#
loop_
_entity_poly.entity_id
_entity_poly.type
_entity_poly.pdbx_seq_one_letter_code
_entity_poly.pdbx_strand_id
1 'polypeptide(L)'
;MKKINKSILSILIMVICFSITGFNNKVEADGQKPQVYAHAYVVMDAKTGEVLHSQDMNKKIYPASTTKMLTALVALDNCSLSKKITIKQSVLDNTPSIATQAGLKAGYTYTVEELLNMLLVYSAADAANSIANEVGGSIPGFVNMMNQKAKSLGMTSSHFDNPIGLDGRNFPNTYSTGSDIAKLTQQAMKNKTIKNIVKKPYYTIKNYYNGSSKTLNCSNKFLRGQYYPKDLYTVIGTKTGTTDAAGNVLSTTAIDKNGREIICSFFGNNTRAKMYEDIEALLTYTYKDLNSGWKQENGKWCYLDNNGKKKVGWLKDKDSWYYLKANGEMTTSWLKYNNNWYYLEKNGAMKTGWLKYSDSWYYLREDGSMKIGWLKYNNNWYYLENDGSMRTGWLKYSDKWYYLREDGSMKIGWLKYNNNWYYMSQDGSMLINTSIDGWNIDDNGIATMAKSM
;
A
#
# COMPACT_ATOMS: atom_id res chain seq x y z
N MET A 1 -79.88 -12.90 -3.71
CA MET A 1 -79.01 -13.15 -2.54
C MET A 1 -77.67 -12.46 -2.78
N LYS A 2 -77.24 -11.61 -1.81
CA LYS A 2 -75.91 -10.96 -1.60
C LYS A 2 -75.29 -10.22 -2.80
N LYS A 3 -75.54 -8.91 -3.02
CA LYS A 3 -74.93 -7.68 -2.43
C LYS A 3 -73.39 -7.62 -2.42
N ILE A 4 -72.81 -6.75 -3.27
CA ILE A 4 -71.54 -6.01 -3.07
C ILE A 4 -71.71 -4.64 -3.79
N ASN A 5 -72.13 -3.56 -3.09
CA ASN A 5 -71.32 -2.47 -2.49
C ASN A 5 -70.27 -1.84 -3.43
N LYS A 6 -70.56 -0.65 -3.97
CA LYS A 6 -70.24 0.71 -3.47
C LYS A 6 -68.84 1.19 -3.87
N SER A 7 -68.86 2.14 -4.82
CA SER A 7 -68.05 3.35 -4.99
C SER A 7 -66.82 3.54 -4.08
N ILE A 8 -65.68 3.93 -4.67
CA ILE A 8 -64.88 5.09 -4.24
C ILE A 8 -63.95 5.53 -5.38
N LEU A 9 -64.13 6.79 -5.75
CA LEU A 9 -63.32 7.64 -6.59
C LEU A 9 -61.94 7.83 -5.92
N SER A 10 -60.85 7.49 -6.59
CA SER A 10 -59.49 7.75 -6.09
C SER A 10 -58.75 8.63 -7.10
N ILE A 11 -58.46 9.85 -6.64
CA ILE A 11 -57.77 10.93 -7.32
C ILE A 11 -56.32 10.52 -7.62
N LEU A 12 -55.93 10.67 -8.90
CA LEU A 12 -54.58 10.49 -9.40
C LEU A 12 -53.73 11.71 -8.98
N ILE A 13 -52.98 11.61 -7.89
CA ILE A 13 -51.93 12.57 -7.56
C ILE A 13 -50.64 12.09 -8.22
N MET A 14 -50.31 12.70 -9.35
CA MET A 14 -49.06 12.51 -10.08
C MET A 14 -47.96 13.28 -9.35
N VAL A 15 -47.26 12.62 -8.43
CA VAL A 15 -46.04 13.17 -7.81
C VAL A 15 -44.92 13.09 -8.84
N ILE A 16 -44.64 14.24 -9.47
CA ILE A 16 -43.47 14.46 -10.32
C ILE A 16 -42.26 14.53 -9.38
N CYS A 17 -41.58 13.40 -9.18
CA CYS A 17 -40.24 13.40 -8.60
C CYS A 17 -39.27 14.01 -9.61
N PHE A 18 -38.99 15.30 -9.47
CA PHE A 18 -37.77 15.89 -10.01
C PHE A 18 -36.58 15.19 -9.34
N SER A 19 -35.93 14.31 -10.10
CA SER A 19 -34.61 13.81 -9.78
C SER A 19 -33.65 15.00 -9.77
N ILE A 20 -33.37 15.53 -8.57
CA ILE A 20 -32.22 16.40 -8.37
C ILE A 20 -31.00 15.55 -8.71
N THR A 21 -30.36 15.90 -9.82
CA THR A 21 -29.08 15.36 -10.25
C THR A 21 -28.09 15.56 -9.11
N GLY A 22 -27.86 14.49 -8.35
CA GLY A 22 -26.74 14.40 -7.45
C GLY A 22 -25.48 14.66 -8.26
N PHE A 23 -24.77 15.73 -7.91
CA PHE A 23 -23.37 15.87 -8.28
C PHE A 23 -22.65 14.64 -7.75
N ASN A 24 -22.42 13.66 -8.63
CA ASN A 24 -21.48 12.59 -8.40
C ASN A 24 -20.08 13.23 -8.39
N ASN A 25 -19.69 13.78 -7.24
CA ASN A 25 -18.30 13.78 -6.88
C ASN A 25 -17.92 12.32 -6.74
N LYS A 26 -17.43 11.71 -7.83
CA LYS A 26 -16.55 10.56 -7.72
C LYS A 26 -15.41 11.01 -6.82
N VAL A 27 -15.51 10.68 -5.54
CA VAL A 27 -14.34 10.53 -4.70
C VAL A 27 -13.56 9.41 -5.40
N GLU A 28 -12.58 9.79 -6.23
CA GLU A 28 -11.59 8.83 -6.71
C GLU A 28 -11.04 8.16 -5.46
N ALA A 29 -11.24 6.85 -5.36
CA ALA A 29 -10.69 6.05 -4.28
C ALA A 29 -9.17 5.99 -4.47
N ASP A 30 -8.50 7.05 -4.03
CA ASP A 30 -7.05 7.15 -3.95
C ASP A 30 -6.56 6.00 -3.05
N GLY A 31 -5.87 5.02 -3.64
CA GLY A 31 -5.29 3.87 -2.92
C GLY A 31 -5.81 2.48 -3.29
N GLN A 32 -6.72 2.31 -4.25
CA GLN A 32 -7.05 0.95 -4.72
C GLN A 32 -5.92 0.35 -5.59
N LYS A 33 -5.55 -0.89 -5.25
CA LYS A 33 -4.59 -1.71 -6.00
C LYS A 33 -5.04 -1.85 -7.47
N PRO A 34 -4.14 -1.66 -8.46
CA PRO A 34 -4.51 -1.68 -9.87
C PRO A 34 -5.01 -3.07 -10.30
N GLN A 35 -6.03 -3.08 -11.17
CA GLN A 35 -6.48 -4.28 -11.86
C GLN A 35 -5.56 -4.54 -13.06
N VAL A 36 -5.06 -5.78 -13.19
CA VAL A 36 -4.05 -6.15 -14.20
C VAL A 36 -4.40 -7.48 -14.88
N TYR A 37 -3.89 -7.69 -16.10
CA TYR A 37 -4.08 -8.90 -16.91
C TYR A 37 -2.87 -9.84 -16.75
N ALA A 38 -2.58 -10.17 -15.50
CA ALA A 38 -1.66 -11.22 -15.12
C ALA A 38 -2.42 -12.46 -14.69
N HIS A 39 -1.85 -13.63 -14.98
CA HIS A 39 -2.27 -14.87 -14.32
C HIS A 39 -1.42 -15.18 -13.08
N ALA A 40 -0.31 -14.45 -12.87
CA ALA A 40 0.47 -14.37 -11.64
C ALA A 40 1.39 -13.13 -11.67
N TYR A 41 1.65 -12.50 -10.51
CA TYR A 41 2.75 -11.55 -10.35
C TYR A 41 3.26 -11.47 -8.90
N VAL A 42 4.48 -10.96 -8.76
CA VAL A 42 5.11 -10.64 -7.48
C VAL A 42 5.80 -9.29 -7.59
N VAL A 43 5.48 -8.39 -6.66
CA VAL A 43 6.21 -7.15 -6.41
C VAL A 43 6.93 -7.28 -5.07
N MET A 44 8.26 -7.14 -5.08
CA MET A 44 9.15 -7.47 -3.98
C MET A 44 10.15 -6.33 -3.71
N ASP A 45 10.37 -5.99 -2.44
CA ASP A 45 11.50 -5.16 -2.04
C ASP A 45 12.80 -5.95 -2.24
N ALA A 46 13.67 -5.48 -3.11
CA ALA A 46 14.86 -6.24 -3.53
C ALA A 46 15.88 -6.43 -2.40
N LYS A 47 15.91 -5.51 -1.42
CA LYS A 47 16.86 -5.54 -0.31
C LYS A 47 16.46 -6.59 0.72
N THR A 48 15.19 -6.59 1.12
CA THR A 48 14.66 -7.43 2.20
C THR A 48 14.11 -8.76 1.71
N GLY A 49 13.64 -8.82 0.47
CA GLY A 49 12.88 -9.96 -0.06
C GLY A 49 11.40 -9.96 0.37
N GLU A 50 10.93 -8.92 1.06
CA GLU A 50 9.53 -8.76 1.43
C GLU A 50 8.66 -8.66 0.17
N VAL A 51 7.58 -9.44 0.13
CA VAL A 51 6.58 -9.35 -0.93
C VAL A 51 5.57 -8.27 -0.55
N LEU A 52 5.60 -7.17 -1.29
CA LEU A 52 4.74 -6.00 -1.06
C LEU A 52 3.34 -6.24 -1.64
N HIS A 53 3.29 -6.77 -2.86
CA HIS A 53 2.05 -7.10 -3.54
C HIS A 53 2.21 -8.36 -4.38
N SER A 54 1.17 -9.16 -4.47
CA SER A 54 1.17 -10.33 -5.33
C SER A 54 -0.21 -10.71 -5.84
N GLN A 55 -0.22 -11.57 -6.86
CA GLN A 55 -1.36 -12.39 -7.27
C GLN A 55 -0.80 -13.76 -7.66
N ASP A 56 -1.39 -14.84 -7.12
CA ASP A 56 -1.03 -16.22 -7.47
C ASP A 56 0.49 -16.51 -7.44
N MET A 57 1.23 -15.93 -6.49
CA MET A 57 2.71 -15.95 -6.50
C MET A 57 3.32 -17.35 -6.52
N ASN A 58 2.63 -18.34 -5.93
CA ASN A 58 3.08 -19.74 -5.85
C ASN A 58 2.44 -20.65 -6.91
N LYS A 59 1.63 -20.10 -7.82
CA LYS A 59 1.06 -20.84 -8.94
C LYS A 59 2.18 -21.30 -9.88
N LYS A 60 2.05 -22.52 -10.39
CA LYS A 60 2.94 -23.03 -11.44
C LYS A 60 2.79 -22.16 -12.69
N ILE A 61 3.91 -21.60 -13.15
CA ILE A 61 4.02 -20.80 -14.37
C ILE A 61 5.10 -21.35 -15.28
N TYR A 62 5.08 -20.93 -16.54
CA TYR A 62 6.20 -21.12 -17.45
C TYR A 62 7.08 -19.87 -17.45
N PRO A 63 8.39 -19.99 -17.14
CA PRO A 63 9.26 -18.84 -16.93
C PRO A 63 9.69 -18.15 -18.23
N ALA A 64 9.52 -18.81 -19.38
CA ALA A 64 10.07 -18.38 -20.66
C ALA A 64 11.55 -17.95 -20.52
N SER A 65 11.98 -16.95 -21.30
CA SER A 65 13.36 -16.44 -21.30
C SER A 65 13.82 -15.76 -19.99
N THR A 66 12.99 -15.62 -18.95
CA THR A 66 13.49 -15.19 -17.62
C THR A 66 14.51 -16.20 -17.05
N THR A 67 14.39 -17.47 -17.46
CA THR A 67 15.37 -18.56 -17.24
C THR A 67 16.81 -18.15 -17.55
N LYS A 68 17.04 -17.26 -18.53
CA LYS A 68 18.38 -16.83 -18.93
C LYS A 68 19.13 -16.07 -17.83
N MET A 69 18.45 -15.56 -16.81
CA MET A 69 19.10 -15.03 -15.61
C MET A 69 19.78 -16.13 -14.80
N LEU A 70 19.15 -17.32 -14.70
CA LEU A 70 19.75 -18.49 -14.06
C LEU A 70 20.94 -19.00 -14.87
N THR A 71 20.82 -19.04 -16.19
CA THR A 71 21.94 -19.35 -17.10
C THR A 71 23.12 -18.41 -16.87
N ALA A 72 22.88 -17.11 -16.75
CA ALA A 72 23.94 -16.13 -16.48
C ALA A 72 24.59 -16.35 -15.11
N LEU A 73 23.81 -16.61 -14.05
CA LEU A 73 24.34 -16.88 -12.72
C LEU A 73 25.22 -18.13 -12.70
N VAL A 74 24.75 -19.23 -13.28
CA VAL A 74 25.53 -20.48 -13.37
C VAL A 74 26.82 -20.27 -14.16
N ALA A 75 26.77 -19.54 -15.28
CA ALA A 75 27.96 -19.23 -16.06
C ALA A 75 29.00 -18.42 -15.26
N LEU A 76 28.55 -17.41 -14.51
CA LEU A 76 29.43 -16.55 -13.71
C LEU A 76 30.03 -17.27 -12.50
N ASP A 77 29.34 -18.27 -11.96
CA ASP A 77 29.87 -19.09 -10.86
C ASP A 77 30.97 -20.05 -11.33
N ASN A 78 31.00 -20.40 -12.63
CA ASN A 78 31.80 -21.52 -13.15
C ASN A 78 32.76 -21.13 -14.28
N CYS A 79 32.78 -19.86 -14.69
CA CYS A 79 33.60 -19.43 -15.81
C CYS A 79 33.99 -17.95 -15.70
N SER A 80 35.25 -17.65 -16.07
CA SER A 80 35.72 -16.26 -16.13
C SER A 80 35.08 -15.51 -17.31
N LEU A 81 34.89 -14.21 -17.12
CA LEU A 81 34.33 -13.31 -18.14
C LEU A 81 35.20 -13.23 -19.40
N SER A 82 36.51 -13.32 -19.24
CA SER A 82 37.49 -13.24 -20.34
C SER A 82 37.66 -14.55 -21.10
N LYS A 83 37.11 -15.68 -20.62
CA LYS A 83 37.20 -16.95 -21.32
C LYS A 83 36.60 -16.80 -22.72
N LYS A 84 37.37 -17.20 -23.72
CA LYS A 84 36.96 -17.23 -25.12
C LYS A 84 36.26 -18.55 -25.42
N ILE A 85 35.08 -18.47 -26.03
CA ILE A 85 34.28 -19.60 -26.47
C ILE A 85 34.19 -19.55 -27.99
N THR A 86 34.69 -20.60 -28.64
CA THR A 86 34.50 -20.81 -30.08
C THR A 86 33.13 -21.46 -30.32
N ILE A 87 32.31 -20.81 -31.13
CA ILE A 87 30.97 -21.29 -31.48
C ILE A 87 31.10 -22.56 -32.30
N LYS A 88 30.43 -23.63 -31.87
CA LYS A 88 30.43 -24.94 -32.54
C LYS A 88 29.20 -25.08 -33.42
N GLN A 89 29.36 -25.63 -34.63
CA GLN A 89 28.23 -25.90 -35.52
C GLN A 89 27.20 -26.82 -34.86
N SER A 90 27.66 -27.86 -34.15
CA SER A 90 26.79 -28.77 -33.41
C SER A 90 25.93 -28.09 -32.34
N VAL A 91 26.37 -26.97 -31.76
CA VAL A 91 25.55 -26.19 -30.82
C VAL A 91 24.49 -25.37 -31.56
N LEU A 92 24.85 -24.81 -32.71
CA LEU A 92 23.91 -24.05 -33.55
C LEU A 92 22.80 -24.95 -34.12
N ASP A 93 23.17 -26.14 -34.60
CA ASP A 93 22.23 -27.12 -35.17
C ASP A 93 21.17 -27.56 -34.17
N ASN A 94 21.54 -27.64 -32.89
CA ASN A 94 20.65 -28.00 -31.79
C ASN A 94 19.99 -26.80 -31.10
N THR A 95 20.22 -25.57 -31.59
CA THR A 95 19.56 -24.38 -31.06
C THR A 95 18.22 -24.18 -31.78
N PRO A 96 17.08 -24.22 -31.06
CA PRO A 96 15.77 -24.13 -31.70
C PRO A 96 15.60 -22.82 -32.49
N SER A 97 15.18 -22.95 -33.75
CA SER A 97 14.98 -21.80 -34.67
C SER A 97 13.88 -20.85 -34.23
N ILE A 98 12.92 -21.31 -33.42
CA ILE A 98 11.85 -20.50 -32.84
C ILE A 98 12.37 -19.50 -31.78
N ALA A 99 13.57 -19.72 -31.24
CA ALA A 99 14.12 -18.87 -30.20
C ALA A 99 14.84 -17.66 -30.83
N THR A 100 14.87 -16.53 -30.12
CA THR A 100 15.65 -15.36 -30.54
C THR A 100 17.14 -15.69 -30.61
N GLN A 101 17.81 -15.36 -31.71
CA GLN A 101 19.24 -15.66 -31.91
C GLN A 101 20.04 -14.40 -32.27
N ALA A 102 21.24 -14.26 -31.72
CA ALA A 102 22.19 -13.22 -32.11
C ALA A 102 22.74 -13.45 -33.53
N GLY A 103 22.54 -14.63 -34.10
CA GLY A 103 23.07 -15.03 -35.40
C GLY A 103 24.56 -15.34 -35.28
N LEU A 104 24.95 -16.14 -34.28
CA LEU A 104 26.33 -16.57 -34.17
C LEU A 104 26.67 -17.59 -35.28
N LYS A 105 27.93 -17.61 -35.72
CA LYS A 105 28.43 -18.58 -36.72
C LYS A 105 29.52 -19.45 -36.13
N ALA A 106 29.55 -20.70 -36.56
CA ALA A 106 30.60 -21.64 -36.17
C ALA A 106 32.00 -21.12 -36.53
N GLY A 107 32.98 -21.43 -35.69
CA GLY A 107 34.38 -20.99 -35.84
C GLY A 107 34.66 -19.59 -35.31
N TYR A 108 33.64 -18.73 -35.14
CA TYR A 108 33.82 -17.44 -34.49
C TYR A 108 33.99 -17.60 -32.98
N THR A 109 34.72 -16.67 -32.37
CA THR A 109 35.07 -16.73 -30.95
C THR A 109 34.65 -15.46 -30.25
N TYR A 110 34.00 -15.61 -29.10
CA TYR A 110 33.53 -14.52 -28.25
C TYR A 110 33.94 -14.77 -26.81
N THR A 111 34.19 -13.71 -26.06
CA THR A 111 34.33 -13.81 -24.61
C THR A 111 32.99 -14.15 -23.95
N VAL A 112 33.03 -14.77 -22.77
CA VAL A 112 31.84 -15.01 -21.95
C VAL A 112 31.11 -13.71 -21.65
N GLU A 113 31.83 -12.61 -21.42
CA GLU A 113 31.20 -11.29 -21.25
C GLU A 113 30.37 -10.88 -22.47
N GLU A 114 30.92 -11.01 -23.69
CA GLU A 114 30.18 -10.68 -24.92
C GLU A 114 28.94 -11.58 -25.07
N LEU A 115 29.06 -12.88 -24.80
CA LEU A 115 27.93 -13.81 -24.88
C LEU A 115 26.87 -13.52 -23.82
N LEU A 116 27.25 -13.15 -22.59
CA LEU A 116 26.33 -12.73 -21.54
C LEU A 116 25.59 -11.44 -21.91
N ASN A 117 26.26 -10.50 -22.59
CA ASN A 117 25.61 -9.31 -23.13
C ASN A 117 24.55 -9.67 -24.17
N MET A 118 24.88 -10.55 -25.13
CA MET A 118 23.91 -11.03 -26.12
C MET A 118 22.74 -11.78 -25.46
N LEU A 119 23.03 -12.64 -24.47
CA LEU A 119 22.07 -13.42 -23.71
C LEU A 119 21.05 -12.53 -22.99
N LEU A 120 21.52 -11.55 -22.22
CA LEU A 120 20.68 -10.80 -21.29
C LEU A 120 20.03 -9.57 -21.95
N VAL A 121 20.73 -8.88 -22.85
CA VAL A 121 20.18 -7.72 -23.58
C VAL A 121 19.18 -8.20 -24.63
N TYR A 122 19.61 -9.10 -25.51
CA TYR A 122 18.85 -9.48 -26.71
C TYR A 122 18.03 -10.76 -26.54
N SER A 123 18.25 -11.54 -25.48
CA SER A 123 17.63 -12.86 -25.31
C SER A 123 18.18 -13.94 -26.25
N ALA A 124 19.42 -13.80 -26.70
CA ALA A 124 20.06 -14.69 -27.68
C ALA A 124 20.21 -16.14 -27.14
N ALA A 125 19.55 -17.09 -27.80
CA ALA A 125 19.53 -18.51 -27.47
C ALA A 125 20.79 -19.25 -27.93
N ASP A 126 21.34 -18.87 -29.07
CA ASP A 126 22.63 -19.32 -29.57
C ASP A 126 23.78 -18.96 -28.61
N ALA A 127 23.75 -17.75 -28.04
CA ALA A 127 24.69 -17.36 -26.99
C ALA A 127 24.49 -18.19 -25.71
N ALA A 128 23.24 -18.41 -25.28
CA ALA A 128 22.93 -19.22 -24.10
C ALA A 128 23.42 -20.67 -24.23
N ASN A 129 23.13 -21.32 -25.36
CA ASN A 129 23.53 -22.69 -25.62
C ASN A 129 25.05 -22.81 -25.78
N SER A 130 25.71 -21.81 -26.36
CA SER A 130 27.17 -21.80 -26.46
C SER A 130 27.84 -21.69 -25.09
N ILE A 131 27.34 -20.81 -24.22
CA ILE A 131 27.79 -20.74 -22.82
C ILE A 131 27.52 -22.07 -22.12
N ALA A 132 26.30 -22.60 -22.22
CA ALA A 132 25.90 -23.82 -21.53
C ALA A 132 26.74 -25.03 -21.95
N ASN A 133 26.95 -25.22 -23.26
CA ASN A 133 27.74 -26.32 -23.77
C ASN A 133 29.20 -26.24 -23.31
N GLU A 134 29.78 -25.04 -23.26
CA GLU A 134 31.16 -24.85 -22.80
C GLU A 134 31.30 -25.04 -21.29
N VAL A 135 30.42 -24.43 -20.50
CA VAL A 135 30.51 -24.43 -19.03
C VAL A 135 30.12 -25.78 -18.43
N GLY A 136 29.06 -26.41 -18.95
CA GLY A 136 28.59 -27.70 -18.47
C GLY A 136 29.24 -28.90 -19.17
N GLY A 137 30.17 -28.68 -20.10
CA GLY A 137 30.71 -29.70 -21.02
C GLY A 137 29.69 -30.23 -22.05
N SER A 138 28.39 -30.04 -21.78
CA SER A 138 27.24 -30.36 -22.61
C SER A 138 26.03 -29.56 -22.12
N ILE A 139 24.98 -29.42 -22.94
CA ILE A 139 23.73 -28.79 -22.49
C ILE A 139 23.10 -29.54 -21.30
N PRO A 140 22.97 -30.89 -21.28
CA PRO A 140 22.45 -31.60 -20.12
C PRO A 140 23.29 -31.39 -18.84
N GLY A 141 24.62 -31.38 -18.97
CA GLY A 141 25.50 -31.08 -17.84
C GLY A 141 25.23 -29.70 -17.24
N PHE A 142 25.04 -28.70 -18.08
CA PHE A 142 24.70 -27.35 -17.64
C PHE A 142 23.30 -27.26 -17.01
N VAL A 143 22.31 -27.98 -17.55
CA VAL A 143 20.95 -28.04 -17.00
C VAL A 143 20.94 -28.64 -15.59
N ASN A 144 21.79 -29.64 -15.32
CA ASN A 144 21.98 -30.14 -13.95
C ASN A 144 22.49 -29.05 -13.01
N MET A 145 23.49 -28.28 -13.44
CA MET A 145 24.02 -27.14 -12.67
C MET A 145 22.96 -26.06 -12.46
N MET A 146 22.10 -25.79 -13.45
CA MET A 146 20.98 -24.84 -13.31
C MET A 146 20.01 -25.28 -12.23
N ASN A 147 19.58 -26.54 -12.22
CA ASN A 147 18.64 -27.04 -11.22
C ASN A 147 19.27 -27.08 -9.81
N GLN A 148 20.57 -27.40 -9.70
CA GLN A 148 21.31 -27.29 -8.44
C GLN A 148 21.38 -25.83 -7.95
N LYS A 149 21.69 -24.89 -8.85
CA LYS A 149 21.72 -23.46 -8.52
C LYS A 149 20.34 -22.98 -8.09
N ALA A 150 19.28 -23.29 -8.84
CA ALA A 150 17.90 -22.94 -8.47
C ALA A 150 17.55 -23.40 -7.05
N LYS A 151 17.87 -24.65 -6.70
CA LYS A 151 17.69 -25.18 -5.34
C LYS A 151 18.48 -24.38 -4.30
N SER A 152 19.74 -24.05 -4.57
CA SER A 152 20.58 -23.24 -3.67
C SER A 152 20.06 -21.81 -3.46
N LEU A 153 19.31 -21.27 -4.42
CA LEU A 153 18.66 -19.96 -4.32
C LEU A 153 17.28 -20.02 -3.63
N GLY A 154 16.87 -21.20 -3.14
CA GLY A 154 15.56 -21.41 -2.54
C GLY A 154 14.41 -21.43 -3.54
N MET A 155 14.68 -21.70 -4.82
CA MET A 155 13.68 -21.87 -5.87
C MET A 155 13.13 -23.31 -5.86
N THR A 156 12.48 -23.71 -4.77
CA THR A 156 12.08 -25.10 -4.52
C THR A 156 10.89 -25.57 -5.35
N SER A 157 10.20 -24.66 -6.03
CA SER A 157 9.04 -24.94 -6.88
C SER A 157 9.36 -24.65 -8.34
N SER A 158 10.58 -24.99 -8.77
CA SER A 158 11.10 -24.72 -10.11
C SER A 158 11.90 -25.90 -10.66
N HIS A 159 11.81 -26.10 -11.97
CA HIS A 159 12.64 -27.04 -12.72
C HIS A 159 12.88 -26.49 -14.13
N PHE A 160 14.05 -26.76 -14.69
CA PHE A 160 14.46 -26.27 -16.00
C PHE A 160 15.00 -27.40 -16.86
N ASP A 161 14.53 -27.53 -18.10
CA ASP A 161 15.03 -28.53 -19.07
C ASP A 161 16.13 -27.97 -19.98
N ASN A 162 16.28 -26.64 -20.05
CA ASN A 162 17.15 -25.98 -21.02
C ASN A 162 17.61 -24.58 -20.54
N PRO A 163 18.72 -24.05 -21.07
CA PRO A 163 19.29 -22.76 -20.64
C PRO A 163 18.61 -21.54 -21.26
N ILE A 164 17.59 -21.74 -22.11
CA ILE A 164 16.93 -20.66 -22.87
C ILE A 164 15.52 -20.37 -22.39
N GLY A 165 14.94 -21.26 -21.59
CA GLY A 165 13.58 -21.16 -21.07
C GLY A 165 12.51 -21.43 -22.11
N LEU A 166 12.74 -22.35 -23.05
CA LEU A 166 11.63 -22.92 -23.82
C LEU A 166 10.84 -23.91 -22.95
N ASP A 167 9.56 -24.04 -23.23
CA ASP A 167 8.58 -24.79 -22.45
C ASP A 167 7.58 -25.53 -23.38
N GLY A 168 6.54 -26.12 -22.81
CA GLY A 168 5.49 -26.82 -23.54
C GLY A 168 5.86 -28.26 -23.90
N ARG A 169 5.25 -28.81 -24.97
CA ARG A 169 5.37 -30.25 -25.32
C ARG A 169 6.81 -30.74 -25.46
N ASN A 170 7.73 -29.90 -25.94
CA ASN A 170 9.13 -30.26 -26.16
C ASN A 170 9.98 -30.13 -24.89
N PHE A 171 9.50 -29.41 -23.87
CA PHE A 171 10.18 -29.16 -22.60
C PHE A 171 9.18 -29.20 -21.43
N PRO A 172 8.55 -30.37 -21.19
CA PRO A 172 7.36 -30.48 -20.33
C PRO A 172 7.66 -30.30 -18.84
N ASN A 173 8.93 -30.41 -18.43
CA ASN A 173 9.32 -30.26 -17.03
C ASN A 173 9.82 -28.86 -16.72
N THR A 174 9.91 -27.96 -17.70
CA THR A 174 10.26 -26.56 -17.44
C THR A 174 9.08 -25.84 -16.78
N TYR A 175 9.24 -25.44 -15.53
CA TYR A 175 8.26 -24.64 -14.80
C TYR A 175 8.91 -23.85 -13.66
N SER A 176 8.20 -22.85 -13.14
CA SER A 176 8.60 -22.11 -11.95
C SER A 176 7.36 -21.55 -11.23
N THR A 177 7.56 -20.61 -10.32
CA THR A 177 6.52 -19.80 -9.68
C THR A 177 6.90 -18.32 -9.76
N GLY A 178 5.92 -17.42 -9.59
CA GLY A 178 6.23 -16.00 -9.52
C GLY A 178 7.20 -15.66 -8.38
N SER A 179 7.05 -16.33 -7.24
CA SER A 179 7.94 -16.23 -6.08
C SER A 179 9.38 -16.61 -6.42
N ASP A 180 9.58 -17.74 -7.09
CA ASP A 180 10.91 -18.24 -7.42
C ASP A 180 11.60 -17.39 -8.48
N ILE A 181 10.86 -16.88 -9.48
CA ILE A 181 11.43 -15.94 -10.45
C ILE A 181 11.76 -14.59 -9.80
N ALA A 182 10.97 -14.11 -8.84
CA ALA A 182 11.33 -12.91 -8.08
C ALA A 182 12.64 -13.12 -7.27
N LYS A 183 12.81 -14.28 -6.62
CA LYS A 183 14.09 -14.64 -5.97
C LYS A 183 15.24 -14.71 -6.97
N LEU A 184 15.02 -15.34 -8.14
CA LEU A 184 16.03 -15.40 -9.20
C LEU A 184 16.47 -14.00 -9.62
N THR A 185 15.52 -13.10 -9.86
CA THR A 185 15.80 -11.71 -10.22
C THR A 185 16.54 -10.98 -9.11
N GLN A 186 16.16 -11.19 -7.85
CA GLN A 186 16.86 -10.61 -6.70
C GLN A 186 18.33 -11.03 -6.67
N GLN A 187 18.61 -12.32 -6.89
CA GLN A 187 19.97 -12.85 -6.89
C GLN A 187 20.77 -12.40 -8.12
N ALA A 188 20.12 -12.34 -9.28
CA ALA A 188 20.69 -11.78 -10.50
C ALA A 188 21.10 -10.31 -10.31
N MET A 189 20.25 -9.50 -9.65
CA MET A 189 20.53 -8.08 -9.41
C MET A 189 21.58 -7.82 -8.31
N LYS A 190 21.85 -8.79 -7.43
CA LYS A 190 23.01 -8.75 -6.51
C LYS A 190 24.35 -8.91 -7.24
N ASN A 191 24.36 -9.59 -8.39
CA ASN A 191 25.57 -9.76 -9.20
C ASN A 191 25.86 -8.48 -10.02
N LYS A 192 26.97 -7.80 -9.71
CA LYS A 192 27.37 -6.53 -10.36
C LYS A 192 27.48 -6.64 -11.88
N THR A 193 27.97 -7.76 -12.39
CA THR A 193 28.11 -7.99 -13.83
C THR A 193 26.74 -8.08 -14.50
N ILE A 194 25.84 -8.90 -13.97
CA ILE A 194 24.46 -9.00 -14.49
C ILE A 194 23.77 -7.65 -14.43
N LYS A 195 23.81 -6.96 -13.28
CA LYS A 195 23.22 -5.63 -13.10
C LYS A 195 23.74 -4.61 -14.13
N ASN A 196 25.04 -4.66 -14.46
CA ASN A 196 25.63 -3.79 -15.48
C ASN A 196 25.22 -4.13 -16.91
N ILE A 197 24.92 -5.40 -17.20
CA ILE A 197 24.47 -5.84 -18.52
C ILE A 197 22.99 -5.53 -18.72
N VAL A 198 22.13 -5.88 -17.77
CA VAL A 198 20.67 -5.81 -17.94
C VAL A 198 20.12 -4.39 -18.01
N LYS A 199 20.89 -3.37 -17.58
CA LYS A 199 20.55 -1.94 -17.71
C LYS A 199 20.81 -1.36 -19.11
N LYS A 200 21.46 -2.11 -20.01
CA LYS A 200 21.84 -1.60 -21.33
C LYS A 200 20.64 -1.54 -22.27
N PRO A 201 20.37 -0.40 -22.94
CA PRO A 201 19.28 -0.27 -23.91
C PRO A 201 19.54 -1.04 -25.22
N TYR A 202 20.81 -1.30 -25.52
CA TYR A 202 21.28 -2.10 -26.65
C TYR A 202 22.70 -2.61 -26.36
N TYR A 203 23.17 -3.54 -27.17
CA TYR A 203 24.53 -4.04 -27.15
C TYR A 203 25.06 -4.18 -28.59
N THR A 204 26.25 -3.67 -28.86
CA THR A 204 26.88 -3.76 -30.18
C THR A 204 28.01 -4.78 -30.15
N ILE A 205 27.86 -5.84 -30.94
CA ILE A 205 28.92 -6.81 -31.22
C ILE A 205 29.87 -6.14 -32.21
N LYS A 206 31.10 -5.83 -31.79
CA LYS A 206 32.07 -5.08 -32.62
C LYS A 206 32.74 -5.94 -33.70
N ASN A 207 33.02 -7.21 -33.41
CA ASN A 207 33.71 -8.13 -34.31
C ASN A 207 32.75 -9.19 -34.87
N TYR A 208 31.59 -8.76 -35.35
CA TYR A 208 30.63 -9.65 -36.00
C TYR A 208 31.18 -10.08 -37.37
N TYR A 209 31.38 -11.38 -37.55
CA TYR A 209 31.91 -11.95 -38.79
C TYR A 209 33.21 -11.33 -39.31
N ASN A 210 34.23 -11.18 -38.44
CA ASN A 210 35.57 -10.68 -38.78
C ASN A 210 35.57 -9.24 -39.36
N GLY A 211 34.89 -8.32 -38.66
CA GLY A 211 35.08 -6.87 -38.86
C GLY A 211 33.78 -6.07 -39.03
N SER A 212 32.64 -6.73 -39.24
CA SER A 212 31.35 -6.04 -39.22
C SER A 212 30.88 -5.81 -37.79
N SER A 213 29.99 -4.84 -37.59
CA SER A 213 29.32 -4.64 -36.29
C SER A 213 27.84 -4.99 -36.37
N LYS A 214 27.28 -5.53 -35.30
CA LYS A 214 25.84 -5.81 -35.18
C LYS A 214 25.28 -5.27 -33.87
N THR A 215 24.31 -4.37 -33.96
CA THR A 215 23.60 -3.84 -32.79
C THR A 215 22.39 -4.69 -32.48
N LEU A 216 22.33 -5.18 -31.24
CA LEU A 216 21.22 -5.92 -30.69
C LEU A 216 20.48 -5.05 -29.68
N ASN A 217 19.22 -4.75 -29.98
CA ASN A 217 18.43 -3.90 -29.10
C ASN A 217 17.87 -4.69 -27.90
N CYS A 218 17.82 -4.06 -26.73
CA CYS A 218 17.29 -4.70 -25.54
C CYS A 218 15.85 -5.20 -25.74
N SER A 219 15.57 -6.39 -25.23
CA SER A 219 14.24 -7.02 -25.27
C SER A 219 13.22 -6.32 -24.35
N ASN A 220 13.70 -5.66 -23.29
CA ASN A 220 12.90 -4.86 -22.36
C ASN A 220 12.69 -3.43 -22.91
N LYS A 221 11.44 -3.10 -23.26
CA LYS A 221 11.10 -1.80 -23.86
C LYS A 221 11.17 -0.65 -22.86
N PHE A 222 11.12 -0.88 -21.54
CA PHE A 222 11.36 0.18 -20.53
C PHE A 222 12.74 0.84 -20.68
N LEU A 223 13.72 0.10 -21.20
CA LEU A 223 15.05 0.64 -21.49
C LEU A 223 15.16 1.29 -22.87
N ARG A 224 14.10 1.25 -23.68
CA ARG A 224 14.08 1.71 -25.08
C ARG A 224 12.93 2.67 -25.38
N GLY A 225 12.44 3.39 -24.36
CA GLY A 225 11.44 4.45 -24.52
C GLY A 225 9.99 4.04 -24.28
N GLN A 226 9.71 2.84 -23.75
CA GLN A 226 8.39 2.58 -23.15
C GLN A 226 8.14 3.60 -22.04
N TYR A 227 6.93 4.18 -22.04
CA TYR A 227 6.53 5.15 -21.03
C TYR A 227 6.46 4.53 -19.63
N TYR A 228 6.81 5.32 -18.62
CA TYR A 228 6.58 5.13 -17.19
C TYR A 228 6.94 6.44 -16.46
N PRO A 229 6.46 6.68 -15.23
CA PRO A 229 6.71 7.93 -14.50
C PRO A 229 8.15 7.97 -13.95
N LYS A 230 9.09 8.46 -14.76
CA LYS A 230 10.53 8.56 -14.43
C LYS A 230 10.84 9.41 -13.19
N ASP A 231 9.95 10.35 -12.85
CA ASP A 231 10.09 11.19 -11.66
C ASP A 231 9.84 10.40 -10.36
N LEU A 232 9.14 9.27 -10.43
CA LEU A 232 8.90 8.37 -9.30
C LEU A 232 9.99 7.30 -9.17
N TYR A 233 10.35 6.67 -10.28
CA TYR A 233 11.35 5.59 -10.31
C TYR A 233 12.00 5.45 -11.68
N THR A 234 13.17 4.82 -11.73
CA THR A 234 13.87 4.44 -12.96
C THR A 234 13.92 2.92 -13.11
N VAL A 235 13.54 2.38 -14.26
CA VAL A 235 13.70 0.95 -14.55
C VAL A 235 15.17 0.65 -14.90
N ILE A 236 15.78 -0.33 -14.22
CA ILE A 236 17.21 -0.66 -14.30
C ILE A 236 17.49 -2.10 -14.77
N GLY A 237 16.54 -2.72 -15.47
CA GLY A 237 16.57 -4.13 -15.90
C GLY A 237 15.22 -4.82 -15.63
N THR A 238 15.00 -6.11 -15.91
CA THR A 238 15.98 -7.14 -16.26
C THR A 238 15.57 -7.87 -17.53
N LYS A 239 14.76 -8.95 -17.48
CA LYS A 239 14.59 -9.89 -18.58
C LYS A 239 13.13 -10.16 -18.93
N THR A 240 12.79 -9.98 -20.21
CA THR A 240 11.50 -10.41 -20.79
C THR A 240 11.54 -11.87 -21.23
N GLY A 241 10.38 -12.49 -21.41
CA GLY A 241 10.20 -13.76 -22.11
C GLY A 241 8.84 -13.87 -22.79
N THR A 242 8.76 -14.71 -23.82
CA THR A 242 7.50 -15.04 -24.50
C THR A 242 7.59 -16.47 -25.01
N THR A 243 6.57 -17.27 -24.73
CA THR A 243 6.27 -18.57 -25.36
C THR A 243 4.75 -18.70 -25.41
N ASP A 244 4.23 -19.61 -26.23
CA ASP A 244 2.78 -19.83 -26.31
C ASP A 244 2.19 -20.25 -24.96
N ALA A 245 2.93 -21.03 -24.17
CA ALA A 245 2.48 -21.51 -22.87
C ALA A 245 2.67 -20.48 -21.75
N ALA A 246 3.73 -19.66 -21.80
CA ALA A 246 4.00 -18.63 -20.78
C ALA A 246 3.22 -17.32 -21.01
N GLY A 247 2.75 -17.07 -22.23
CA GLY A 247 2.28 -15.75 -22.61
C GLY A 247 3.41 -14.72 -22.63
N ASN A 248 3.10 -13.47 -22.25
CA ASN A 248 4.09 -12.39 -22.19
C ASN A 248 4.54 -12.19 -20.74
N VAL A 249 5.84 -12.40 -20.50
CA VAL A 249 6.42 -12.33 -19.16
C VAL A 249 7.55 -11.30 -19.10
N LEU A 250 7.70 -10.66 -17.95
CA LEU A 250 8.82 -9.76 -17.66
C LEU A 250 9.07 -9.78 -16.16
N SER A 251 10.32 -10.03 -15.78
CA SER A 251 10.82 -9.67 -14.45
C SER A 251 11.71 -8.44 -14.56
N THR A 252 11.29 -7.35 -13.94
CA THR A 252 11.94 -6.05 -14.04
C THR A 252 12.30 -5.53 -12.66
N THR A 253 13.31 -4.67 -12.57
CA THR A 253 13.69 -3.97 -11.33
C THR A 253 13.65 -2.48 -11.59
N ALA A 254 13.01 -1.74 -10.71
CA ALA A 254 12.99 -0.29 -10.69
C ALA A 254 13.70 0.22 -9.43
N ILE A 255 14.18 1.45 -9.45
CA ILE A 255 14.81 2.13 -8.31
C ILE A 255 14.27 3.55 -8.16
N ASP A 256 13.95 3.99 -6.94
CA ASP A 256 13.60 5.38 -6.67
C ASP A 256 14.82 6.27 -6.38
N LYS A 257 14.58 7.57 -6.20
CA LYS A 257 15.62 8.55 -5.82
C LYS A 257 16.28 8.28 -4.46
N ASN A 258 15.64 7.49 -3.60
CA ASN A 258 16.16 7.11 -2.28
C ASN A 258 16.99 5.82 -2.34
N GLY A 259 17.13 5.22 -3.53
CA GLY A 259 17.86 3.97 -3.74
C GLY A 259 17.07 2.71 -3.38
N ARG A 260 15.76 2.80 -3.17
CA ARG A 260 14.90 1.64 -2.92
C ARG A 260 14.67 0.89 -4.24
N GLU A 261 15.12 -0.36 -4.29
CA GLU A 261 14.96 -1.24 -5.46
C GLU A 261 13.73 -2.14 -5.29
N ILE A 262 12.81 -2.07 -6.26
CA ILE A 262 11.59 -2.89 -6.31
C ILE A 262 11.66 -3.81 -7.52
N ILE A 263 11.48 -5.11 -7.29
CA ILE A 263 11.36 -6.13 -8.33
C ILE A 263 9.88 -6.35 -8.64
N CYS A 264 9.51 -6.36 -9.92
CA CYS A 264 8.20 -6.79 -10.40
C CYS A 264 8.37 -7.95 -11.38
N SER A 265 7.98 -9.16 -10.95
CA SER A 265 7.92 -10.37 -11.77
C SER A 265 6.47 -10.60 -12.21
N PHE A 266 6.21 -10.41 -13.50
CA PHE A 266 4.86 -10.40 -14.08
C PHE A 266 4.72 -11.49 -15.14
N PHE A 267 3.59 -12.22 -15.08
CA PHE A 267 3.26 -13.31 -16.00
C PHE A 267 1.87 -13.08 -16.60
N GLY A 268 1.86 -12.58 -17.83
CA GLY A 268 0.67 -12.06 -18.51
C GLY A 268 0.04 -13.05 -19.49
N ASN A 269 -1.28 -13.05 -19.52
CA ASN A 269 -2.11 -13.80 -20.49
C ASN A 269 -2.66 -12.91 -21.62
N ASN A 270 -2.11 -11.70 -21.79
CA ASN A 270 -2.58 -10.70 -22.74
C ASN A 270 -1.42 -10.22 -23.64
N THR A 271 -1.66 -9.19 -24.44
CA THR A 271 -0.69 -8.61 -25.36
C THR A 271 0.55 -8.08 -24.63
N ARG A 272 1.67 -8.00 -25.36
CA ARG A 272 2.92 -7.44 -24.85
C ARG A 272 2.77 -5.96 -24.46
N ALA A 273 1.94 -5.18 -25.16
CA ALA A 273 1.66 -3.79 -24.79
C ALA A 273 0.98 -3.73 -23.41
N LYS A 274 -0.03 -4.57 -23.20
CA LYS A 274 -0.74 -4.63 -21.93
C LYS A 274 0.14 -5.04 -20.76
N MET A 275 1.05 -5.98 -20.96
CA MET A 275 2.08 -6.34 -19.97
C MET A 275 2.87 -5.11 -19.49
N TYR A 276 3.28 -4.20 -20.38
CA TYR A 276 4.02 -3.00 -19.98
C TYR A 276 3.16 -2.01 -19.19
N GLU A 277 1.92 -1.75 -19.62
CA GLU A 277 0.97 -0.91 -18.89
C GLU A 277 0.70 -1.44 -17.48
N ASP A 278 0.52 -2.75 -17.34
CA ASP A 278 0.20 -3.37 -16.07
C ASP A 278 1.40 -3.38 -15.11
N ILE A 279 2.62 -3.60 -15.63
CA ILE A 279 3.85 -3.48 -14.83
C ILE A 279 4.08 -2.03 -14.40
N GLU A 280 3.82 -1.06 -15.29
CA GLU A 280 3.86 0.36 -14.94
C GLU A 280 2.87 0.68 -13.82
N ALA A 281 1.62 0.21 -13.93
CA ALA A 281 0.59 0.43 -12.92
C ALA A 281 0.99 -0.17 -11.57
N LEU A 282 1.51 -1.40 -11.56
CA LEU A 282 1.97 -2.07 -10.34
C LEU A 282 3.14 -1.34 -9.69
N LEU A 283 4.18 -0.99 -10.45
CA LEU A 283 5.33 -0.27 -9.92
C LEU A 283 4.96 1.13 -9.44
N THR A 284 4.14 1.86 -10.20
CA THR A 284 3.64 3.19 -9.83
C THR A 284 2.86 3.11 -8.53
N TYR A 285 1.89 2.20 -8.42
CA TYR A 285 1.14 1.98 -7.19
C TYR A 285 2.07 1.69 -6.01
N THR A 286 3.04 0.79 -6.19
CA THR A 286 3.99 0.40 -5.15
C THR A 286 4.83 1.58 -4.66
N TYR A 287 5.41 2.37 -5.57
CA TYR A 287 6.22 3.53 -5.17
C TYR A 287 5.40 4.64 -4.55
N LYS A 288 4.15 4.83 -5.00
CA LYS A 288 3.22 5.77 -4.39
C LYS A 288 2.85 5.37 -2.96
N ASP A 289 2.52 4.10 -2.74
CA ASP A 289 2.22 3.53 -1.43
C ASP A 289 3.42 3.63 -0.47
N LEU A 290 4.61 3.27 -0.95
CA LEU A 290 5.85 3.34 -0.17
C LEU A 290 6.27 4.77 0.22
N ASN A 291 5.82 5.77 -0.55
CA ASN A 291 6.10 7.18 -0.33
C ASN A 291 4.97 7.93 0.40
N SER A 292 3.82 7.29 0.63
CA SER A 292 2.70 7.89 1.35
C SER A 292 2.74 7.57 2.85
N GLY A 293 1.78 8.11 3.60
CA GLY A 293 1.61 7.89 5.03
C GLY A 293 2.36 8.88 5.92
N TRP A 294 2.45 8.53 7.20
CA TRP A 294 3.11 9.35 8.22
C TRP A 294 4.63 9.42 7.99
N LYS A 295 5.15 10.64 7.95
CA LYS A 295 6.59 10.92 7.86
C LYS A 295 6.98 12.01 8.85
N GLN A 296 8.25 12.01 9.26
CA GLN A 296 8.79 13.07 10.10
C GLN A 296 9.71 13.96 9.27
N GLU A 297 9.43 15.26 9.27
CA GLU A 297 10.25 16.29 8.64
C GLU A 297 10.63 17.33 9.68
N ASN A 298 11.93 17.59 9.87
CA ASN A 298 12.44 18.54 10.87
C ASN A 298 11.85 18.33 12.28
N GLY A 299 11.69 17.07 12.68
CA GLY A 299 11.11 16.71 13.99
C GLY A 299 9.58 16.79 14.08
N LYS A 300 8.88 17.25 13.03
CA LYS A 300 7.41 17.35 12.96
C LYS A 300 6.82 16.23 12.12
N TRP A 301 5.72 15.65 12.58
CA TRP A 301 4.96 14.68 11.80
C TRP A 301 4.15 15.37 10.71
N CYS A 302 4.14 14.79 9.52
CA CYS A 302 3.27 15.13 8.41
C CYS A 302 2.68 13.84 7.83
N TYR A 303 1.61 13.96 7.05
CA TYR A 303 1.07 12.84 6.30
C TYR A 303 1.18 13.14 4.80
N LEU A 304 1.82 12.24 4.06
CA LEU A 304 1.93 12.34 2.60
C LEU A 304 0.83 11.49 1.95
N ASP A 305 0.18 12.03 0.93
CA ASP A 305 -0.69 11.24 0.05
C ASP A 305 0.14 10.38 -0.92
N ASN A 306 -0.56 9.60 -1.75
CA ASN A 306 0.06 8.72 -2.75
C ASN A 306 0.86 9.47 -3.82
N ASN A 307 0.70 10.78 -3.95
CA ASN A 307 1.52 11.60 -4.85
C ASN A 307 2.69 12.28 -4.13
N GLY A 308 2.93 11.92 -2.87
CA GLY A 308 3.96 12.54 -2.03
C GLY A 308 3.61 13.97 -1.59
N LYS A 309 2.35 14.40 -1.75
CA LYS A 309 1.90 15.73 -1.33
C LYS A 309 1.41 15.68 0.12
N LYS A 310 1.80 16.69 0.91
CA LYS A 310 1.32 16.83 2.29
C LYS A 310 -0.20 17.02 2.33
N LYS A 311 -0.88 16.19 3.11
CA LYS A 311 -2.28 16.42 3.49
C LYS A 311 -2.37 17.62 4.43
N VAL A 312 -3.48 18.33 4.35
CA VAL A 312 -3.84 19.47 5.19
C VAL A 312 -5.29 19.32 5.65
N GLY A 313 -5.64 19.90 6.79
CA GLY A 313 -6.95 19.78 7.41
C GLY A 313 -7.17 18.44 8.13
N TRP A 314 -8.44 18.06 8.27
CA TRP A 314 -8.82 16.80 8.91
C TRP A 314 -8.44 15.60 8.04
N LEU A 315 -7.75 14.64 8.65
CA LEU A 315 -7.36 13.37 8.06
C LEU A 315 -7.89 12.24 8.93
N LYS A 316 -8.64 11.32 8.34
CA LYS A 316 -8.95 10.03 8.96
C LYS A 316 -7.88 9.03 8.52
N ASP A 317 -7.12 8.51 9.47
CA ASP A 317 -6.20 7.39 9.25
C ASP A 317 -6.61 6.24 10.17
N LYS A 318 -7.02 5.13 9.56
CA LYS A 318 -7.67 3.99 10.22
C LYS A 318 -8.87 4.46 11.06
N ASP A 319 -8.84 4.23 12.37
CA ASP A 319 -9.93 4.54 13.30
C ASP A 319 -9.78 5.89 14.00
N SER A 320 -8.77 6.68 13.65
CA SER A 320 -8.47 7.95 14.33
C SER A 320 -8.51 9.14 13.37
N TRP A 321 -8.99 10.27 13.89
CA TRP A 321 -8.92 11.55 13.21
C TRP A 321 -7.68 12.32 13.67
N TYR A 322 -7.06 13.02 12.73
CA TYR A 322 -5.90 13.86 12.94
C TYR A 322 -6.15 15.21 12.26
N TYR A 323 -5.46 16.26 12.70
CA TYR A 323 -5.50 17.54 12.03
C TYR A 323 -4.11 17.99 11.59
N LEU A 324 -3.95 18.25 10.30
CA LEU A 324 -2.72 18.72 9.69
C LEU A 324 -2.87 20.22 9.39
N LYS A 325 -1.94 21.03 9.86
CA LYS A 325 -1.92 22.49 9.59
C LYS A 325 -1.75 22.76 8.10
N ALA A 326 -1.89 24.02 7.69
CA ALA A 326 -1.69 24.44 6.29
C ALA A 326 -0.28 24.11 5.74
N ASN A 327 0.74 24.03 6.59
CA ASN A 327 2.10 23.61 6.20
C ASN A 327 2.31 22.08 6.26
N GLY A 328 1.25 21.31 6.55
CA GLY A 328 1.23 19.85 6.66
C GLY A 328 1.69 19.27 7.99
N GLU A 329 2.04 20.12 8.98
CA GLU A 329 2.39 19.64 10.31
C GLU A 329 1.19 19.08 11.07
N MET A 330 1.36 17.93 11.68
CA MET A 330 0.39 17.34 12.60
C MET A 330 0.20 18.21 13.85
N THR A 331 -1.06 18.46 14.18
CA THR A 331 -1.45 19.22 15.36
C THR A 331 -1.57 18.30 16.57
N THR A 332 -1.15 18.80 17.72
CA THR A 332 -1.35 18.20 19.05
C THR A 332 -1.89 19.29 19.98
N SER A 333 -2.48 18.89 21.10
CA SER A 333 -3.20 19.75 22.04
C SER A 333 -4.48 20.36 21.45
N TRP A 334 -4.99 21.42 22.09
CA TRP A 334 -6.19 22.13 21.71
C TRP A 334 -6.10 22.73 20.31
N LEU A 335 -7.14 22.50 19.51
CA LEU A 335 -7.34 23.04 18.16
C LEU A 335 -8.69 23.76 18.11
N LYS A 336 -8.69 25.01 17.64
CA LYS A 336 -9.92 25.71 17.27
C LYS A 336 -10.15 25.59 15.76
N TYR A 337 -11.25 24.99 15.35
CA TYR A 337 -11.62 24.80 13.94
C TYR A 337 -13.13 25.03 13.76
N ASN A 338 -13.51 25.87 12.79
CA ASN A 338 -14.91 26.24 12.52
C ASN A 338 -15.71 26.59 13.79
N ASN A 339 -15.15 27.47 14.63
CA ASN A 339 -15.71 27.92 15.92
C ASN A 339 -15.86 26.85 17.02
N ASN A 340 -15.48 25.59 16.76
CA ASN A 340 -15.46 24.54 17.76
C ASN A 340 -14.04 24.28 18.25
N TRP A 341 -13.92 23.88 19.50
CA TRP A 341 -12.66 23.38 20.08
C TRP A 341 -12.61 21.85 19.97
N TYR A 342 -11.42 21.34 19.66
CA TYR A 342 -11.09 19.92 19.59
C TYR A 342 -9.80 19.70 20.38
N TYR A 343 -9.56 18.48 20.82
CA TYR A 343 -8.30 18.14 21.47
C TYR A 343 -7.61 17.00 20.70
N LEU A 344 -6.36 17.21 20.31
CA LEU A 344 -5.52 16.22 19.65
C LEU A 344 -4.49 15.71 20.67
N GLU A 345 -4.44 14.41 20.91
CA GLU A 345 -3.51 13.81 21.87
C GLU A 345 -2.05 13.95 21.41
N LYS A 346 -1.09 13.51 22.24
CA LYS A 346 0.35 13.61 21.93
C LYS A 346 0.74 12.86 20.65
N ASN A 347 0.03 11.77 20.33
CA ASN A 347 0.18 11.02 19.09
C ASN A 347 -0.59 11.66 17.91
N GLY A 348 -1.29 12.77 18.12
CA GLY A 348 -2.09 13.49 17.13
C GLY A 348 -3.54 13.02 16.99
N ALA A 349 -3.92 11.92 17.64
CA ALA A 349 -5.28 11.38 17.53
C ALA A 349 -6.28 12.30 18.22
N MET A 350 -7.42 12.55 17.56
CA MET A 350 -8.50 13.37 18.10
C MET A 350 -9.20 12.67 19.26
N LYS A 351 -9.26 13.35 20.40
CA LYS A 351 -9.90 12.84 21.62
C LYS A 351 -11.42 12.99 21.54
N THR A 352 -12.12 11.94 21.97
CA THR A 352 -13.55 11.96 22.29
C THR A 352 -13.77 11.57 23.76
N GLY A 353 -14.94 11.91 24.31
CA GLY A 353 -15.30 11.69 25.71
C GLY A 353 -14.62 12.63 26.69
N TRP A 354 -14.56 12.23 27.96
CA TRP A 354 -13.91 13.01 29.03
C TRP A 354 -12.41 13.20 28.79
N LEU A 355 -11.92 14.39 29.07
CA LEU A 355 -10.52 14.79 29.02
C LEU A 355 -10.17 15.55 30.29
N LYS A 356 -9.13 15.11 31.01
CA LYS A 356 -8.49 15.93 32.04
C LYS A 356 -7.33 16.68 31.40
N TYR A 357 -7.37 18.01 31.48
CA TYR A 357 -6.31 18.88 30.96
C TYR A 357 -5.96 19.92 32.02
N SER A 358 -4.70 19.90 32.47
CA SER A 358 -4.28 20.56 33.72
C SER A 358 -5.15 20.08 34.90
N ASP A 359 -5.82 21.00 35.59
CA ASP A 359 -6.63 20.72 36.78
C ASP A 359 -8.14 20.66 36.48
N SER A 360 -8.53 20.83 35.22
CA SER A 360 -9.93 20.89 34.79
C SER A 360 -10.31 19.68 33.94
N TRP A 361 -11.57 19.27 34.07
CA TRP A 361 -12.19 18.27 33.20
C TRP A 361 -12.96 18.96 32.07
N TYR A 362 -12.93 18.35 30.89
CA TYR A 362 -13.61 18.77 29.68
C TYR A 362 -14.31 17.56 29.07
N TYR A 363 -15.33 17.79 28.25
CA TYR A 363 -15.98 16.72 27.49
C TYR A 363 -15.94 17.01 26.00
N LEU A 364 -15.42 16.06 25.22
CA LEU A 364 -15.38 16.10 23.76
C LEU A 364 -16.48 15.17 23.25
N ARG A 365 -17.34 15.65 22.35
CA ARG A 365 -18.41 14.86 21.75
C ARG A 365 -17.84 13.79 20.82
N GLU A 366 -18.71 12.93 20.28
CA GLU A 366 -18.31 11.87 19.32
C GLU A 366 -17.71 12.44 18.03
N ASP A 367 -18.16 13.62 17.61
CA ASP A 367 -17.58 14.37 16.48
C ASP A 367 -16.28 15.12 16.86
N GLY A 368 -15.81 14.97 18.11
CA GLY A 368 -14.62 15.60 18.67
C GLY A 368 -14.81 17.02 19.18
N SER A 369 -15.96 17.65 18.94
CA SER A 369 -16.19 19.04 19.37
C SER A 369 -16.36 19.14 20.89
N MET A 370 -15.79 20.18 21.50
CA MET A 370 -15.86 20.42 22.94
C MET A 370 -17.29 20.81 23.34
N LYS A 371 -17.78 20.18 24.41
CA LYS A 371 -19.10 20.44 24.99
C LYS A 371 -19.03 21.63 25.95
N ILE A 372 -20.01 22.54 25.82
CA ILE A 372 -20.34 23.58 26.80
C ILE A 372 -21.80 23.43 27.25
N GLY A 373 -22.12 23.86 28.46
CA GLY A 373 -23.41 23.72 29.14
C GLY A 373 -23.72 22.30 29.63
N TRP A 374 -24.97 22.06 30.03
CA TRP A 374 -25.43 20.78 30.60
C TRP A 374 -25.13 19.55 29.74
N LEU A 375 -24.52 18.53 30.34
CA LEU A 375 -24.18 17.23 29.74
C LEU A 375 -24.80 16.11 30.58
N LYS A 376 -25.51 15.18 29.93
CA LYS A 376 -25.93 13.92 30.55
C LYS A 376 -24.98 12.82 30.13
N TYR A 377 -24.35 12.15 31.09
CA TYR A 377 -23.39 11.07 30.86
C TYR A 377 -23.54 10.00 31.95
N ASN A 378 -23.65 8.72 31.58
CA ASN A 378 -23.86 7.60 32.52
C ASN A 378 -24.91 7.88 33.60
N ASN A 379 -26.10 8.34 33.19
CA ASN A 379 -27.24 8.72 34.05
C ASN A 379 -27.04 9.90 35.01
N ASN A 380 -25.87 10.55 35.00
CA ASN A 380 -25.61 11.75 35.78
C ASN A 380 -25.60 13.01 34.89
N TRP A 381 -25.95 14.14 35.48
CA TRP A 381 -25.83 15.45 34.85
C TRP A 381 -24.55 16.14 35.30
N TYR A 382 -23.89 16.83 34.37
CA TYR A 382 -22.69 17.63 34.57
C TYR A 382 -22.90 18.99 33.92
N TYR A 383 -22.17 20.01 34.36
CA TYR A 383 -22.18 21.32 33.70
C TYR A 383 -20.76 21.69 33.24
N LEU A 384 -20.63 22.04 31.96
CA LEU A 384 -19.39 22.53 31.37
C LEU A 384 -19.52 24.03 31.15
N GLU A 385 -18.61 24.82 31.67
CA GLU A 385 -18.59 26.28 31.55
C GLU A 385 -18.32 26.72 30.10
N ASN A 386 -18.38 28.02 29.83
CA ASN A 386 -18.16 28.56 28.47
C ASN A 386 -16.76 28.31 27.91
N ASP A 387 -15.76 28.15 28.78
CA ASP A 387 -14.41 27.74 28.42
C ASP A 387 -14.26 26.21 28.30
N GLY A 388 -15.35 25.46 28.53
CA GLY A 388 -15.43 24.00 28.48
C GLY A 388 -15.07 23.30 29.78
N SER A 389 -14.57 24.02 30.80
CA SER A 389 -14.19 23.41 32.07
C SER A 389 -15.41 22.90 32.85
N MET A 390 -15.29 21.74 33.47
CA MET A 390 -16.36 21.12 34.24
C MET A 390 -16.54 21.86 35.58
N ARG A 391 -17.76 22.29 35.84
CA ARG A 391 -18.15 22.97 37.08
C ARG A 391 -18.27 21.99 38.24
N THR A 392 -17.73 22.38 39.38
CA THR A 392 -18.03 21.80 40.70
C THR A 392 -18.58 22.90 41.62
N GLY A 393 -19.26 22.50 42.70
CA GLY A 393 -19.91 23.41 43.65
C GLY A 393 -21.21 24.02 43.13
N TRP A 394 -21.58 25.16 43.72
CA TRP A 394 -22.81 25.88 43.38
C TRP A 394 -22.77 26.48 41.96
N LEU A 395 -23.87 26.34 41.24
CA LEU A 395 -24.10 26.90 39.90
C LEU A 395 -25.46 27.60 39.88
N LYS A 396 -25.50 28.86 39.41
CA LYS A 396 -26.76 29.53 39.07
C LYS A 396 -26.98 29.44 37.57
N TYR A 397 -28.10 28.86 37.15
CA TYR A 397 -28.45 28.69 35.74
C TYR A 397 -29.95 28.95 35.55
N SER A 398 -30.30 29.89 34.66
CA SER A 398 -31.70 30.25 34.37
C SER A 398 -32.51 30.57 35.64
N ASP A 399 -31.95 31.41 36.52
CA ASP A 399 -32.50 31.81 37.83
C ASP A 399 -32.74 30.71 38.87
N LYS A 400 -32.26 29.49 38.61
CA LYS A 400 -32.27 28.39 39.58
C LYS A 400 -30.85 28.08 40.05
N TRP A 401 -30.74 27.62 41.31
CA TRP A 401 -29.47 27.12 41.86
C TRP A 401 -29.38 25.62 41.72
N TYR A 402 -28.19 25.14 41.38
CA TYR A 402 -27.82 23.73 41.25
C TYR A 402 -26.53 23.50 42.05
N TYR A 403 -26.30 22.27 42.48
CA TYR A 403 -25.04 21.88 43.12
C TYR A 403 -24.39 20.73 42.36
N LEU A 404 -23.16 20.93 41.90
CA LEU A 404 -22.34 19.92 41.24
C LEU A 404 -21.35 19.39 42.29
N ARG A 405 -21.31 18.07 42.49
CA ARG A 405 -20.39 17.43 43.44
C ARG A 405 -18.94 17.58 42.99
N GLU A 406 -17.99 17.14 43.82
CA GLU A 406 -16.55 17.18 43.49
C GLU A 406 -16.19 16.35 42.25
N ASP A 407 -16.94 15.27 41.99
CA ASP A 407 -16.83 14.46 40.77
C ASP A 407 -17.57 15.08 39.56
N GLY A 408 -18.15 16.28 39.73
CA GLY A 408 -18.91 17.04 38.74
C GLY A 408 -20.37 16.62 38.59
N SER A 409 -20.81 15.52 39.21
CA SER A 409 -22.19 15.05 39.07
C SER A 409 -23.18 15.96 39.81
N MET A 410 -24.32 16.24 39.19
CA MET A 410 -25.38 17.08 39.75
C MET A 410 -26.04 16.40 40.95
N LYS A 411 -26.17 17.15 42.05
CA LYS A 411 -26.83 16.69 43.28
C LYS A 411 -28.35 16.74 43.12
N ILE A 412 -28.99 15.65 43.54
CA ILE A 412 -30.42 15.57 43.83
C ILE A 412 -30.63 15.16 45.30
N GLY A 413 -31.75 15.55 45.89
CA GLY A 413 -32.09 15.35 47.31
C GLY A 413 -31.29 16.22 48.28
N TRP A 414 -31.31 15.86 49.56
CA TRP A 414 -30.66 16.56 50.66
C TRP A 414 -29.15 16.79 50.47
N LEU A 415 -28.69 18.02 50.66
CA LEU A 415 -27.30 18.48 50.58
C LEU A 415 -26.94 19.23 51.87
N LYS A 416 -25.82 18.86 52.51
CA LYS A 416 -25.22 19.63 53.60
C LYS A 416 -24.06 20.46 53.06
N TYR A 417 -24.09 21.77 53.25
CA TYR A 417 -23.03 22.70 52.80
C TYR A 417 -22.87 23.84 53.80
N ASN A 418 -21.64 24.11 54.25
CA ASN A 418 -21.33 25.14 55.26
C ASN A 418 -22.28 25.13 56.48
N ASN A 419 -22.48 23.95 57.08
CA ASN A 419 -23.39 23.69 58.21
C ASN A 419 -24.90 23.89 57.98
N ASN A 420 -25.30 24.30 56.78
CA ASN A 420 -26.70 24.40 56.39
C ASN A 420 -27.15 23.20 55.56
N TRP A 421 -28.44 22.88 55.61
CA TRP A 421 -29.07 21.87 54.78
C TRP A 421 -29.89 22.51 53.68
N TYR A 422 -29.79 21.96 52.48
CA TYR A 422 -30.50 22.37 51.27
C TYR A 422 -31.17 21.15 50.65
N TYR A 423 -32.28 21.33 49.94
CA TYR A 423 -32.92 20.25 49.19
C TYR A 423 -32.85 20.52 47.69
N MET A 424 -32.18 19.62 46.95
CA MET A 424 -32.11 19.66 45.49
C MET A 424 -33.24 18.80 44.91
N SER A 425 -34.09 19.37 44.05
CA SER A 425 -35.21 18.68 43.41
C SER A 425 -34.74 17.57 42.45
N GLN A 426 -35.68 16.76 41.94
CA GLN A 426 -35.40 15.73 40.93
C GLN A 426 -34.88 16.32 39.60
N ASP A 427 -35.24 17.57 39.28
CA ASP A 427 -34.65 18.31 38.15
C ASP A 427 -33.28 18.94 38.48
N GLY A 428 -32.81 18.75 39.72
CA GLY A 428 -31.54 19.28 40.24
C GLY A 428 -31.60 20.69 40.80
N SER A 429 -32.72 21.41 40.65
CA SER A 429 -32.83 22.78 41.16
C SER A 429 -33.03 22.81 42.68
N MET A 430 -32.41 23.77 43.35
CA MET A 430 -32.58 24.00 44.78
C MET A 430 -33.99 24.52 45.04
N LEU A 431 -34.70 23.88 45.97
CA LEU A 431 -36.00 24.37 46.42
C LEU A 431 -35.83 25.62 47.29
N ILE A 432 -36.79 26.53 47.21
CA ILE A 432 -36.91 27.74 48.04
C ILE A 432 -38.38 27.95 48.40
N ASN A 433 -38.66 28.63 49.51
CA ASN A 433 -40.01 29.01 49.94
C ASN A 433 -41.02 27.86 49.91
N THR A 434 -40.64 26.71 50.46
CA THR A 434 -41.48 25.50 50.44
C THR A 434 -41.15 24.58 51.63
N SER A 435 -41.82 23.44 51.74
CA SER A 435 -41.56 22.44 52.77
C SER A 435 -41.38 21.05 52.15
N ILE A 436 -40.46 20.24 52.70
CA ILE A 436 -40.15 18.88 52.23
C ILE A 436 -39.68 18.01 53.39
N ASP A 437 -40.13 16.75 53.47
CA ASP A 437 -39.79 15.78 54.53
C ASP A 437 -39.91 16.33 55.98
N GLY A 438 -40.85 17.24 56.24
CA GLY A 438 -41.05 17.86 57.56
C GLY A 438 -40.11 19.04 57.87
N TRP A 439 -39.36 19.54 56.89
CA TRP A 439 -38.50 20.72 56.99
C TRP A 439 -39.09 21.90 56.22
N ASN A 440 -38.95 23.12 56.76
CA ASN A 440 -39.24 24.35 56.04
C ASN A 440 -37.97 24.87 55.36
N ILE A 441 -38.07 25.20 54.08
CA ILE A 441 -37.00 25.74 53.24
C ILE A 441 -37.29 27.22 52.98
N ASP A 442 -36.40 28.10 53.43
CA ASP A 442 -36.56 29.55 53.27
C ASP A 442 -36.26 30.06 51.84
N ASP A 443 -36.27 31.38 51.65
CA ASP A 443 -35.99 32.05 50.37
C ASP A 443 -34.53 31.91 49.91
N ASN A 444 -33.62 31.57 50.82
CA ASN A 444 -32.22 31.27 50.57
C ASN A 444 -31.95 29.76 50.40
N GLY A 445 -32.97 28.92 50.52
CA GLY A 445 -32.87 27.47 50.38
C GLY A 445 -32.44 26.72 51.64
N ILE A 446 -32.34 27.41 52.79
CA ILE A 446 -31.86 26.82 54.04
C ILE A 446 -33.01 26.09 54.73
N ALA A 447 -32.77 24.84 55.09
CA ALA A 447 -33.73 24.00 55.79
C ALA A 447 -33.67 24.21 57.31
N THR A 448 -34.84 24.45 57.90
CA THR A 448 -35.04 24.48 59.35
C THR A 448 -36.15 23.51 59.75
N MET A 449 -36.03 22.89 60.92
CA MET A 449 -37.00 21.90 61.39
C MET A 449 -38.35 22.60 61.58
N ALA A 450 -39.42 22.06 60.97
CA ALA A 450 -40.75 22.58 61.24
C ALA A 450 -41.06 22.34 62.74
N LYS A 451 -41.39 23.39 63.48
CA LYS A 451 -41.84 23.24 64.88
C LYS A 451 -43.08 22.33 64.86
N SER A 452 -43.03 21.21 65.57
CA SER A 452 -44.23 20.43 65.86
C SER A 452 -45.23 21.37 66.53
N MET A 453 -46.40 21.57 65.92
CA MET A 453 -47.50 22.27 66.57
C MET A 453 -48.01 21.46 67.76
#